data_AF-A0A7V6YHC6-F1
#
_entry.id   AF-A0A7V6YHC6-F1
#
_cell.length_a   1.000
_cell.length_b   1.000
_cell.length_c   1.000
_cell.angle_alpha   90.00
_cell.angle_beta   90.00
_cell.angle_gamma   90.00
#
_symmetry.space_group_name_H-M   'P 1'
#
loop_
_entity.id
_entity.type
_entity.pdbx_description
1 polymer ?
#
loop_
_entity_poly.entity_id
_entity_poly.type
_entity_poly.pdbx_seq_one_letter_code
_entity_poly.pdbx_strand_id
1 'polypeptide(L)'
;MDRGYYDHKKGKGHHKDYDDDHHKDQNNNQVEYEEETINGLRVRRRRFKVQHVVGENTTQVTLRSVVTFPVEVRKIMDVTAEVRDLSATPLPDKVIVEGVFHKQVAWVANVSAEVNGISYIQDAVYDLPVDERFTTFVDLPGVTPDSVVDVDARVEYVDHTDVPDAVNAGDQWQQTVILEVHVRATETMEVDVITDVIVPPGSGIKVVKEKVKVEEVLGEAEKQVNVMANINLP
;
A
#
# COMPACT_ATOMS: atom_id res chain seq x y z
N MET A 1 0.53 -12.03 -97.27
CA MET A 1 0.33 -12.07 -95.81
C MET A 1 0.37 -10.62 -95.35
N ASP A 2 -0.69 -9.86 -95.64
CA ASP A 2 -1.96 -9.74 -94.91
C ASP A 2 -1.83 -8.87 -93.63
N ARG A 3 -2.49 -7.71 -93.70
CA ARG A 3 -2.92 -6.71 -92.67
C ARG A 3 -1.85 -6.01 -91.82
N GLY A 4 -1.83 -4.68 -91.67
CA GLY A 4 -2.80 -3.63 -91.98
C GLY A 4 -3.41 -2.99 -90.72
N TYR A 5 -3.02 -1.73 -90.50
CA TYR A 5 -3.79 -0.61 -89.92
C TYR A 5 -3.84 -0.30 -88.41
N TYR A 6 -3.76 1.02 -88.23
CA TYR A 6 -3.80 1.93 -87.07
C TYR A 6 -4.98 1.77 -86.10
N ASP A 7 -4.79 2.26 -84.87
CA ASP A 7 -5.87 2.91 -84.10
C ASP A 7 -5.37 4.14 -83.31
N HIS A 8 -6.23 5.14 -83.26
CA HIS A 8 -6.07 6.46 -82.67
C HIS A 8 -7.45 6.80 -82.04
N LYS A 9 -7.58 6.80 -80.69
CA LYS A 9 -8.27 7.84 -79.86
C LYS A 9 -8.82 7.33 -78.51
N LYS A 10 -8.46 8.12 -77.46
CA LYS A 10 -9.23 8.61 -76.29
C LYS A 10 -10.30 7.73 -75.61
N GLY A 11 -10.18 7.61 -74.29
CA GLY A 11 -11.34 7.73 -73.38
C GLY A 11 -11.21 7.14 -71.97
N LYS A 12 -11.21 8.04 -70.97
CA LYS A 12 -11.83 7.93 -69.61
C LYS A 12 -11.20 7.01 -68.54
N GLY A 13 -10.79 7.67 -67.44
CA GLY A 13 -11.21 7.41 -66.06
C GLY A 13 -10.74 6.12 -65.38
N HIS A 14 -9.98 6.24 -64.29
CA HIS A 14 -10.53 6.11 -62.93
C HIS A 14 -9.40 6.25 -61.90
N HIS A 15 -9.56 7.26 -61.04
CA HIS A 15 -9.00 7.34 -59.70
C HIS A 15 -9.29 6.03 -58.95
N LYS A 16 -8.32 5.50 -58.21
CA LYS A 16 -8.60 4.66 -57.05
C LYS A 16 -7.85 5.23 -55.87
N ASP A 17 -8.68 5.82 -55.03
CA ASP A 17 -8.42 6.39 -53.73
C ASP A 17 -7.93 5.29 -52.79
N TYR A 18 -6.97 5.61 -51.93
CA TYR A 18 -6.65 4.78 -50.78
C TYR A 18 -7.51 5.29 -49.64
N ASP A 19 -8.41 4.43 -49.18
CA ASP A 19 -9.44 4.69 -48.19
C ASP A 19 -8.85 5.20 -46.87
N ASP A 20 -9.35 6.38 -46.46
CA ASP A 20 -9.33 6.89 -45.09
C ASP A 20 -10.29 6.04 -44.26
N ASP A 21 -9.77 5.03 -43.55
CA ASP A 21 -10.55 4.31 -42.53
C ASP A 21 -10.64 5.17 -41.25
N HIS A 22 -11.64 6.05 -41.26
CA HIS A 22 -12.22 6.66 -40.07
C HIS A 22 -12.96 5.61 -39.22
N HIS A 23 -12.25 4.94 -38.32
CA HIS A 23 -12.89 4.38 -37.13
C HIS A 23 -13.13 5.52 -36.12
N LYS A 24 -14.38 5.99 -36.08
CA LYS A 24 -14.92 6.81 -35.00
C LYS A 24 -15.07 5.94 -33.74
N ASP A 25 -14.03 5.89 -32.93
CA ASP A 25 -14.19 5.59 -31.51
C ASP A 25 -14.49 6.91 -30.79
N GLN A 26 -15.77 7.15 -30.52
CA GLN A 26 -16.25 8.22 -29.65
C GLN A 26 -15.99 7.86 -28.19
N ASN A 27 -14.72 7.84 -27.79
CA ASN A 27 -14.36 8.00 -26.39
C ASN A 27 -13.53 9.28 -26.29
N ASN A 28 -14.13 10.33 -25.75
CA ASN A 28 -13.56 11.67 -25.66
C ASN A 28 -12.48 11.74 -24.57
N ASN A 29 -11.45 10.91 -24.70
CA ASN A 29 -10.20 11.06 -23.97
C ASN A 29 -9.19 11.60 -24.98
N GLN A 30 -9.29 12.92 -25.25
CA GLN A 30 -8.32 13.62 -26.06
C GLN A 30 -6.99 13.58 -25.29
N VAL A 31 -6.17 12.58 -25.57
CA VAL A 31 -4.86 12.44 -24.95
C VAL A 31 -4.06 13.67 -25.35
N GLU A 32 -3.80 14.55 -24.40
CA GLU A 32 -3.05 15.79 -24.62
C GLU A 32 -1.59 15.42 -24.83
N TYR A 33 -1.03 15.86 -25.96
CA TYR A 33 0.38 15.67 -26.30
C TYR A 33 1.03 17.03 -26.51
N GLU A 34 2.23 17.19 -25.96
CA GLU A 34 3.06 18.35 -26.21
C GLU A 34 4.01 18.05 -27.38
N GLU A 35 4.05 18.92 -28.39
CA GLU A 35 5.00 18.85 -29.50
C GLU A 35 6.14 19.85 -29.28
N GLU A 36 7.39 19.37 -29.39
CA GLU A 36 8.57 20.22 -29.38
C GLU A 36 9.62 19.75 -30.38
N THR A 37 10.68 20.55 -30.59
CA THR A 37 11.80 20.18 -31.46
C THR A 37 13.08 20.02 -30.64
N ILE A 38 13.65 18.81 -30.67
CA ILE A 38 14.95 18.49 -30.06
C ILE A 38 15.93 18.15 -31.16
N ASN A 39 17.04 18.86 -31.26
CA ASN A 39 18.10 18.58 -32.26
C ASN A 39 17.57 18.46 -33.70
N GLY A 40 16.55 19.24 -34.07
CA GLY A 40 15.93 19.21 -35.39
C GLY A 40 14.93 18.07 -35.62
N LEU A 41 14.68 17.23 -34.62
CA LEU A 41 13.64 16.20 -34.62
C LEU A 41 12.39 16.74 -33.91
N ARG A 42 11.23 16.59 -34.55
CA ARG A 42 9.96 16.88 -33.90
C ARG A 42 9.63 15.71 -32.98
N VAL A 43 9.38 15.96 -31.71
CA VAL A 43 9.00 14.91 -30.75
C VAL A 43 7.63 15.20 -30.18
N ARG A 44 6.90 14.13 -29.87
CA ARG A 44 5.66 14.19 -29.09
C ARG A 44 5.95 13.63 -27.72
N ARG A 45 5.57 14.40 -26.70
CA ARG A 45 5.62 13.97 -25.31
C ARG A 45 4.23 13.86 -24.74
N ARG A 46 4.12 12.97 -23.76
CA ARG A 46 3.00 12.91 -22.86
C ARG A 46 3.53 12.89 -21.44
N ARG A 47 2.88 13.66 -20.58
CA ARG A 47 3.15 13.65 -19.16
C ARG A 47 2.28 12.61 -18.47
N PHE A 48 2.88 11.85 -17.56
CA PHE A 48 2.21 10.84 -16.76
C PHE A 48 2.42 11.16 -15.28
N LYS A 49 1.34 11.11 -14.49
CA LYS A 49 1.46 11.06 -13.04
C LYS A 49 1.62 9.61 -12.62
N VAL A 50 2.72 9.30 -11.94
CA VAL A 50 3.05 7.94 -11.51
C VAL A 50 3.32 7.91 -10.01
N GLN A 51 3.05 6.77 -9.38
CA GLN A 51 3.48 6.52 -8.00
C GLN A 51 4.95 6.10 -8.01
N HIS A 52 5.78 6.84 -7.29
CA HIS A 52 7.20 6.54 -7.10
C HIS A 52 7.44 6.11 -5.66
N VAL A 53 8.11 4.97 -5.47
CA VAL A 53 8.51 4.51 -4.13
C VAL A 53 9.71 5.34 -3.69
N VAL A 54 9.52 6.11 -2.62
CA VAL A 54 10.59 6.90 -1.99
C VAL A 54 11.50 5.99 -1.19
N GLY A 55 10.91 5.04 -0.46
CA GLY A 55 11.64 4.04 0.31
C GLY A 55 10.73 3.00 0.93
N GLU A 56 11.32 1.89 1.33
CA GLU A 56 10.71 0.87 2.18
C GLU A 56 11.70 0.44 3.26
N ASN A 57 11.21 0.14 4.46
CA ASN A 57 12.03 -0.39 5.53
C ASN A 57 11.21 -1.22 6.52
N THR A 58 11.88 -2.14 7.20
CA THR A 58 11.31 -3.02 8.23
C THR A 58 12.05 -2.83 9.55
N THR A 59 11.31 -2.73 10.65
CA THR A 59 11.88 -2.69 12.00
C THR A 59 11.19 -3.67 12.93
N GLN A 60 11.90 -4.09 13.98
CA GLN A 60 11.33 -4.90 15.06
C GLN A 60 11.01 -4.02 16.28
N VAL A 61 9.84 -4.27 16.87
CA VAL A 61 9.40 -3.64 18.13
C VAL A 61 9.29 -4.71 19.19
N THR A 62 9.96 -4.51 20.33
CA THR A 62 9.83 -5.39 21.49
C THR A 62 8.94 -4.75 22.54
N LEU A 63 7.82 -5.39 22.88
CA LEU A 63 6.96 -4.98 23.98
C LEU A 63 7.23 -5.88 25.19
N ARG A 64 7.48 -5.26 26.35
CA ARG A 64 7.65 -5.95 27.63
C ARG A 64 6.67 -5.37 28.62
N SER A 65 5.82 -6.23 29.18
CA SER A 65 4.77 -5.84 30.11
C SER A 65 4.47 -6.97 31.08
N VAL A 66 3.63 -6.68 32.08
CA VAL A 66 3.10 -7.68 33.00
C VAL A 66 1.61 -7.81 32.72
N VAL A 67 1.18 -9.02 32.39
CA VAL A 67 -0.24 -9.37 32.28
C VAL A 67 -0.74 -9.74 33.67
N THR A 68 -1.80 -9.07 34.13
CA THR A 68 -2.43 -9.35 35.43
C THR A 68 -3.76 -10.06 35.18
N PHE A 69 -3.94 -11.21 35.83
CA PHE A 69 -5.15 -12.01 35.76
C PHE A 69 -6.05 -11.73 36.98
N PRO A 70 -7.36 -12.00 36.89
CA PRO A 70 -8.28 -11.76 38.01
C PRO A 70 -8.03 -12.64 39.23
N VAL A 71 -7.47 -13.83 39.02
CA VAL A 71 -7.11 -14.81 40.06
C VAL A 71 -5.83 -15.53 39.64
N GLU A 72 -5.24 -16.30 40.55
CA GLU A 72 -4.05 -17.10 40.29
C GLU A 72 -4.21 -18.00 39.05
N VAL A 73 -3.17 -18.05 38.22
CA VAL A 73 -3.13 -18.80 36.97
C VAL A 73 -2.30 -20.06 37.14
N ARG A 74 -2.89 -21.21 36.81
CA ARG A 74 -2.19 -22.49 36.81
C ARG A 74 -1.29 -22.64 35.58
N LYS A 75 -1.79 -22.21 34.42
CA LYS A 75 -1.04 -22.15 33.15
C LYS A 75 -1.78 -21.29 32.13
N ILE A 76 -1.02 -20.74 31.19
CA ILE A 76 -1.52 -20.23 29.92
C ILE A 76 -1.62 -21.41 28.95
N MET A 77 -2.77 -21.55 28.30
CA MET A 77 -3.08 -22.63 27.37
C MET A 77 -2.72 -22.27 25.94
N ASP A 78 -3.14 -21.08 25.52
CA ASP A 78 -2.97 -20.58 24.16
C ASP A 78 -3.03 -19.05 24.16
N VAL A 79 -2.42 -18.43 23.15
CA VAL A 79 -2.48 -17.00 22.93
C VAL A 79 -2.70 -16.73 21.45
N THR A 80 -3.84 -16.12 21.13
CA THR A 80 -4.10 -15.58 19.79
C THR A 80 -3.83 -14.09 19.81
N ALA A 81 -3.00 -13.58 18.90
CA ALA A 81 -2.61 -12.19 18.89
C ALA A 81 -2.57 -11.61 17.47
N GLU A 82 -2.84 -10.32 17.36
CA GLU A 82 -2.76 -9.57 16.12
C GLU A 82 -2.45 -8.09 16.38
N VAL A 83 -2.01 -7.40 15.33
CA VAL A 83 -1.83 -5.95 15.35
C VAL A 83 -3.02 -5.30 14.64
N ARG A 84 -3.59 -4.26 15.25
CA ARG A 84 -4.75 -3.52 14.76
C ARG A 84 -4.48 -2.02 14.82
N ASP A 85 -5.36 -1.26 14.16
CA ASP A 85 -5.42 0.20 14.25
C ASP A 85 -4.07 0.89 13.96
N LEU A 86 -3.37 0.40 12.94
CA LEU A 86 -2.10 0.99 12.52
C LEU A 86 -2.33 2.37 11.91
N SER A 87 -1.50 3.32 12.33
CA SER A 87 -1.39 4.64 11.70
C SER A 87 0.08 5.00 11.49
N ALA A 88 0.36 5.67 10.38
CA ALA A 88 1.68 6.17 10.04
C ALA A 88 1.66 7.68 9.87
N THR A 89 2.60 8.37 10.50
CA THR A 89 2.81 9.81 10.33
C THR A 89 4.20 10.04 9.72
N PRO A 90 4.29 10.48 8.45
CA PRO A 90 5.57 10.79 7.84
C PRO A 90 6.20 12.05 8.43
N LEU A 91 7.50 12.00 8.62
CA LEU A 91 8.39 13.10 9.00
C LEU A 91 9.56 13.12 8.00
N PRO A 92 10.36 14.20 7.97
CA PRO A 92 11.60 14.19 7.20
C PRO A 92 12.49 12.98 7.57
N ASP A 93 12.77 12.14 6.58
CA ASP A 93 13.62 10.94 6.66
C ASP A 93 13.15 9.85 7.66
N LYS A 94 11.91 9.91 8.16
CA LYS A 94 11.43 9.03 9.23
C LYS A 94 9.91 8.90 9.21
N VAL A 95 9.39 7.78 9.70
CA VAL A 95 7.95 7.58 9.91
C VAL A 95 7.69 7.21 11.36
N ILE A 96 6.71 7.87 11.99
CA ILE A 96 6.13 7.42 13.26
C ILE A 96 5.06 6.40 12.94
N VAL A 97 5.16 5.20 13.52
CA VAL A 97 4.11 4.19 13.44
C VAL A 97 3.50 4.00 14.81
N GLU A 98 2.17 4.06 14.88
CA GLU A 98 1.39 3.77 16.08
C GLU A 98 0.43 2.62 15.78
N GLY A 99 0.12 1.82 16.79
CA GLY A 99 -0.83 0.72 16.65
C GLY A 99 -1.26 0.13 17.98
N VAL A 100 -2.16 -0.85 17.91
CA VAL A 100 -2.64 -1.63 19.04
C VAL A 100 -2.24 -3.08 18.83
N PHE A 101 -1.43 -3.62 19.73
CA PHE A 101 -1.23 -5.06 19.87
C PHE A 101 -2.39 -5.62 20.69
N HIS A 102 -3.23 -6.43 20.05
CA HIS A 102 -4.34 -7.12 20.69
C HIS A 102 -4.02 -8.59 20.88
N LYS A 103 -4.34 -9.13 22.05
CA LYS A 103 -4.27 -10.57 22.30
C LYS A 103 -5.48 -11.10 23.08
N GLN A 104 -5.80 -12.36 22.83
CA GLN A 104 -6.70 -13.20 23.62
C GLN A 104 -5.85 -14.27 24.28
N VAL A 105 -5.75 -14.22 25.61
CA VAL A 105 -5.00 -15.20 26.39
C VAL A 105 -5.98 -16.21 26.96
N ALA A 106 -5.91 -17.46 26.51
CA ALA A 106 -6.65 -18.57 27.10
C ALA A 106 -5.84 -19.12 28.28
N TRP A 107 -6.42 -19.18 29.47
CA TRP A 107 -5.72 -19.54 30.70
C TRP A 107 -6.57 -20.42 31.60
N VAL A 108 -5.92 -21.09 32.55
CA VAL A 108 -6.58 -21.96 33.54
C VAL A 108 -6.43 -21.41 34.93
N ALA A 109 -7.54 -21.26 35.66
CA ALA A 109 -7.53 -20.80 37.04
C ALA A 109 -6.90 -21.84 37.98
N ASN A 110 -6.08 -21.38 38.91
CA ASN A 110 -5.47 -22.20 39.97
C ASN A 110 -6.31 -22.25 41.25
N VAL A 111 -7.26 -21.31 41.40
CA VAL A 111 -8.09 -21.17 42.60
C VAL A 111 -9.56 -20.97 42.24
N SER A 112 -10.45 -21.35 43.15
CA SER A 112 -11.86 -20.96 43.08
C SER A 112 -12.08 -19.72 43.91
N ALA A 113 -12.55 -18.62 43.30
CA ALA A 113 -12.76 -17.35 43.98
C ALA A 113 -13.85 -16.53 43.29
N GLU A 114 -14.46 -15.62 44.02
CA GLU A 114 -15.37 -14.62 43.46
C GLU A 114 -14.66 -13.26 43.44
N VAL A 115 -14.47 -12.69 42.25
CA VAL A 115 -13.82 -11.39 42.07
C VAL A 115 -14.76 -10.51 41.24
N ASN A 116 -15.11 -9.34 41.77
CA ASN A 116 -16.03 -8.39 41.12
C ASN A 116 -17.38 -9.02 40.70
N GLY A 117 -17.89 -9.98 41.47
CA GLY A 117 -19.15 -10.69 41.18
C GLY A 117 -19.05 -11.76 40.09
N ILE A 118 -17.83 -12.12 39.67
CA ILE A 118 -17.55 -13.22 38.73
C ILE A 118 -16.98 -14.40 39.50
N SER A 119 -17.62 -15.56 39.39
CA SER A 119 -17.12 -16.81 40.00
C SER A 119 -16.11 -17.50 39.09
N TYR A 120 -14.86 -17.54 39.55
CA TYR A 120 -13.79 -18.34 38.98
C TYR A 120 -13.78 -19.71 39.66
N ILE A 121 -13.68 -20.76 38.85
CA ILE A 121 -13.65 -22.16 39.29
C ILE A 121 -12.25 -22.69 38.99
N GLN A 122 -11.62 -23.28 40.00
CA GLN A 122 -10.34 -23.94 39.85
C GLN A 122 -10.38 -24.95 38.69
N ASP A 123 -9.32 -24.97 37.89
CA ASP A 123 -9.14 -25.82 36.71
C ASP A 123 -10.05 -25.52 35.50
N ALA A 124 -10.95 -24.52 35.59
CA ALA A 124 -11.72 -24.04 34.45
C ALA A 124 -10.88 -23.12 33.54
N VAL A 125 -11.25 -23.10 32.25
CA VAL A 125 -10.60 -22.29 31.20
C VAL A 125 -11.35 -20.98 31.04
N TYR A 126 -10.61 -19.89 30.93
CA TYR A 126 -11.11 -18.54 30.71
C TYR A 126 -10.28 -17.83 29.64
N ASP A 127 -10.84 -16.77 29.06
CA ASP A 127 -10.16 -15.89 28.12
C ASP A 127 -9.95 -14.50 28.74
N LEU A 128 -8.78 -13.92 28.50
CA LEU A 128 -8.45 -12.54 28.89
C LEU A 128 -8.06 -11.73 27.64
N PRO A 129 -8.90 -10.80 27.18
CA PRO A 129 -8.53 -9.84 26.15
C PRO A 129 -7.58 -8.78 26.71
N VAL A 130 -6.50 -8.47 26.00
CA VAL A 130 -5.55 -7.41 26.37
C VAL A 130 -5.20 -6.59 25.14
N ASP A 131 -5.31 -5.26 25.28
CA ASP A 131 -4.88 -4.27 24.30
C ASP A 131 -3.67 -3.49 24.82
N GLU A 132 -2.62 -3.43 24.01
CA GLU A 132 -1.39 -2.72 24.33
C GLU A 132 -1.03 -1.77 23.17
N ARG A 133 -1.05 -0.47 23.44
CA ARG A 133 -0.65 0.54 22.45
C ARG A 133 0.87 0.54 22.31
N PHE A 134 1.36 0.65 21.09
CA PHE A 134 2.78 0.84 20.81
C PHE A 134 2.99 1.99 19.85
N THR A 135 4.17 2.59 19.95
CA THR A 135 4.69 3.60 19.04
C THR A 135 6.12 3.22 18.69
N THR A 136 6.49 3.30 17.42
CA THR A 136 7.86 3.09 16.94
C THR A 136 8.22 4.11 15.88
N PHE A 137 9.52 4.22 15.62
CA PHE A 137 10.07 5.05 14.56
C PHE A 137 10.75 4.15 13.54
N VAL A 138 10.44 4.37 12.27
CA VAL A 138 11.10 3.72 11.15
C VAL A 138 11.93 4.78 10.42
N ASP A 139 13.24 4.59 10.39
CA ASP A 139 14.11 5.43 9.57
C ASP A 139 13.86 5.12 8.08
N LEU A 140 13.51 6.15 7.32
CA LEU A 140 13.13 6.01 5.92
C LEU A 140 13.63 7.24 5.14
N PRO A 141 14.91 7.26 4.75
CA PRO A 141 15.53 8.41 4.09
C PRO A 141 14.79 8.81 2.81
N GLY A 142 14.63 10.11 2.60
CA GLY A 142 13.93 10.69 1.45
C GLY A 142 12.44 10.96 1.67
N VAL A 143 11.83 10.42 2.73
CA VAL A 143 10.43 10.68 3.06
C VAL A 143 10.22 12.13 3.49
N THR A 144 9.11 12.69 3.03
CA THR A 144 8.63 14.04 3.36
C THR A 144 7.28 13.96 4.07
N PRO A 145 6.83 15.01 4.79
CA PRO A 145 5.50 15.04 5.38
C PRO A 145 4.33 14.87 4.40
N ASP A 146 4.58 15.08 3.10
CA ASP A 146 3.59 14.93 2.02
C ASP A 146 3.61 13.53 1.39
N SER A 147 4.57 12.66 1.77
CA SER A 147 4.61 11.29 1.27
C SER A 147 3.38 10.50 1.72
N VAL A 148 2.84 9.66 0.84
CA VAL A 148 1.82 8.67 1.19
C VAL A 148 2.53 7.47 1.79
N VAL A 149 2.09 7.02 2.97
CA VAL A 149 2.74 5.92 3.69
C VAL A 149 1.77 4.78 3.92
N ASP A 150 2.15 3.60 3.43
CA ASP A 150 1.52 2.33 3.75
C ASP A 150 2.32 1.65 4.86
N VAL A 151 1.61 1.11 5.86
CA VAL A 151 2.20 0.38 6.98
C VAL A 151 1.50 -0.97 7.15
N ASP A 152 2.31 -2.00 7.34
CA ASP A 152 1.88 -3.35 7.71
C ASP A 152 2.65 -3.79 8.96
N ALA A 153 2.02 -4.58 9.82
CA ALA A 153 2.70 -5.14 10.98
C ALA A 153 2.20 -6.54 11.28
N ARG A 154 3.11 -7.41 11.72
CA ARG A 154 2.80 -8.78 12.12
C ARG A 154 3.44 -9.14 13.45
N VAL A 155 2.82 -10.10 14.13
CA VAL A 155 3.34 -10.69 15.36
C VAL A 155 4.36 -11.76 14.98
N GLU A 156 5.61 -11.61 15.39
CA GLU A 156 6.65 -12.63 15.17
C GLU A 156 6.79 -13.57 16.36
N TYR A 157 6.59 -13.06 17.56
CA TYR A 157 6.78 -13.83 18.78
C TYR A 157 5.95 -13.26 19.93
N VAL A 158 5.38 -14.17 20.74
CA VAL A 158 4.72 -13.87 22.01
C VAL A 158 5.13 -14.92 23.02
N ASP A 159 5.63 -14.49 24.16
CA ASP A 159 5.99 -15.36 25.27
C ASP A 159 5.48 -14.81 26.59
N HIS A 160 5.12 -15.74 27.47
CA HIS A 160 4.68 -15.44 28.82
C HIS A 160 5.44 -16.34 29.79
N THR A 161 6.14 -15.71 30.73
CA THR A 161 6.86 -16.39 31.81
C THR A 161 6.26 -15.98 33.14
N ASP A 162 5.94 -16.97 33.97
CA ASP A 162 5.47 -16.75 35.35
C ASP A 162 6.53 -15.97 36.16
N VAL A 163 6.10 -15.11 37.07
CA VAL A 163 6.96 -14.30 37.93
C VAL A 163 7.03 -14.94 39.32
N PRO A 164 8.07 -15.75 39.64
CA PRO A 164 8.03 -16.63 40.81
C PRO A 164 8.00 -15.92 42.17
N ASP A 165 8.36 -14.64 42.22
CA ASP A 165 8.56 -13.86 43.45
C ASP A 165 7.66 -12.61 43.55
N ALA A 166 6.59 -12.52 42.76
CA ALA A 166 5.63 -11.43 42.91
C ALA A 166 4.89 -11.55 44.27
N VAL A 167 4.81 -10.44 45.02
CA VAL A 167 4.06 -10.34 46.29
C VAL A 167 2.57 -10.71 46.10
N ASN A 168 2.09 -10.68 44.86
CA ASN A 168 0.81 -11.20 44.41
C ASN A 168 1.05 -12.59 43.79
N ALA A 169 0.70 -13.63 44.53
CA ALA A 169 0.97 -15.01 44.17
C ALA A 169 0.25 -15.42 42.87
N GLY A 170 0.99 -15.73 41.80
CA GLY A 170 0.51 -16.50 40.64
C GLY A 170 -0.48 -15.82 39.68
N ASP A 171 -0.88 -14.56 39.90
CA ASP A 171 -1.80 -13.82 39.03
C ASP A 171 -1.09 -12.84 38.07
N GLN A 172 0.25 -12.74 38.12
CA GLN A 172 1.05 -11.85 37.27
C GLN A 172 2.05 -12.62 36.41
N TRP A 173 2.04 -12.38 35.10
CA TRP A 173 2.93 -13.04 34.15
C TRP A 173 3.72 -12.00 33.34
N GLN A 174 5.03 -12.18 33.26
CA GLN A 174 5.89 -11.36 32.40
C GLN A 174 5.67 -11.74 30.96
N GLN A 175 5.45 -10.74 30.11
CA GLN A 175 5.29 -10.91 28.69
C GLN A 175 6.49 -10.34 27.93
N THR A 176 6.91 -11.05 26.88
CA THR A 176 7.74 -10.49 25.80
C THR A 176 7.05 -10.68 24.46
N VAL A 177 6.84 -9.60 23.72
CA VAL A 177 6.29 -9.63 22.35
C VAL A 177 7.32 -9.05 21.38
N ILE A 178 7.47 -9.66 20.22
CA ILE A 178 8.22 -9.12 19.09
C ILE A 178 7.26 -8.91 17.93
N LEU A 179 7.15 -7.66 17.48
CA LEU A 179 6.40 -7.26 16.30
C LEU A 179 7.38 -6.90 15.19
N GLU A 180 7.07 -7.29 13.96
CA GLU A 180 7.70 -6.76 12.76
C GLU A 180 6.78 -5.68 12.18
N VAL A 181 7.33 -4.50 11.91
CA VAL A 181 6.64 -3.37 11.31
C VAL A 181 7.33 -3.03 9.99
N HIS A 182 6.59 -3.12 8.89
CA HIS A 182 7.05 -2.79 7.55
C HIS A 182 6.36 -1.51 7.07
N VAL A 183 7.16 -0.56 6.60
CA VAL A 183 6.70 0.75 6.12
C VAL A 183 7.16 0.94 4.69
N ARG A 184 6.26 1.41 3.82
CA ARG A 184 6.54 1.81 2.45
C ARG A 184 6.00 3.21 2.21
N ALA A 185 6.85 4.10 1.70
CA ALA A 185 6.47 5.46 1.35
C ALA A 185 6.48 5.66 -0.16
N THR A 186 5.44 6.32 -0.67
CA THR A 186 5.27 6.66 -2.08
C THR A 186 4.95 8.14 -2.25
N GLU A 187 5.39 8.70 -3.37
CA GLU A 187 5.07 10.06 -3.79
C GLU A 187 4.57 10.06 -5.23
N THR A 188 3.60 10.91 -5.54
CA THR A 188 3.17 11.13 -6.92
C THR A 188 4.19 12.02 -7.61
N MET A 189 4.78 11.54 -8.71
CA MET A 189 5.66 12.34 -9.55
C MET A 189 5.16 12.43 -10.99
N GLU A 190 5.46 13.54 -11.65
CA GLU A 190 5.19 13.74 -13.07
C GLU A 190 6.40 13.30 -13.90
N VAL A 191 6.17 12.42 -14.87
CA VAL A 191 7.19 11.90 -15.80
C VAL A 191 6.81 12.24 -17.23
N ASP A 192 7.71 12.89 -17.95
CA ASP A 192 7.56 13.15 -19.37
C ASP A 192 8.12 11.98 -20.20
N VAL A 193 7.25 11.36 -21.00
CA VAL A 193 7.62 10.24 -21.88
C VAL A 193 7.49 10.67 -23.33
N ILE A 194 8.54 10.43 -24.12
CA ILE A 194 8.50 10.62 -25.57
C ILE A 194 7.71 9.46 -26.18
N THR A 195 6.53 9.75 -26.73
CA THR A 195 5.65 8.76 -27.36
C THR A 195 5.85 8.67 -28.87
N ASP A 196 6.38 9.71 -29.48
CA ASP A 196 6.70 9.73 -30.91
C ASP A 196 7.90 10.63 -31.25
N VAL A 197 8.62 10.25 -32.29
CA VAL A 197 9.71 11.03 -32.89
C VAL A 197 9.46 11.09 -34.39
N ILE A 198 9.22 12.29 -34.89
CA ILE A 198 8.98 12.60 -36.28
C ILE A 198 10.30 13.11 -36.87
N VAL A 199 10.89 12.30 -37.75
CA VAL A 199 12.14 12.62 -38.43
C VAL A 199 11.89 13.38 -39.75
N PRO A 200 12.73 14.35 -40.12
CA PRO A 200 12.64 14.98 -41.43
C PRO A 200 12.78 13.96 -42.57
N PRO A 201 12.02 14.12 -43.67
CA PRO A 201 12.17 13.28 -44.86
C PRO A 201 13.61 13.29 -45.39
N GLY A 202 14.14 12.13 -45.78
CA GLY A 202 15.50 12.01 -46.33
C GLY A 202 16.63 11.99 -45.29
N SER A 203 16.32 12.00 -43.99
CA SER A 203 17.33 11.95 -42.92
C SER A 203 18.04 10.60 -42.76
N GLY A 204 17.46 9.50 -43.28
CA GLY A 204 18.00 8.15 -43.11
C GLY A 204 17.91 7.59 -41.68
N ILE A 205 17.29 8.34 -40.75
CA ILE A 205 17.13 7.94 -39.35
C ILE A 205 15.96 6.96 -39.24
N LYS A 206 16.22 5.80 -38.64
CA LYS A 206 15.19 4.81 -38.32
C LYS A 206 14.76 4.98 -36.86
N VAL A 207 13.48 5.29 -36.64
CA VAL A 207 12.88 5.35 -35.30
C VAL A 207 12.47 3.94 -34.87
N VAL A 208 12.90 3.53 -33.68
CA VAL A 208 12.49 2.28 -33.03
C VAL A 208 11.66 2.65 -31.81
N LYS A 209 10.50 2.00 -31.66
CA LYS A 209 9.59 2.21 -30.53
C LYS A 209 9.50 0.93 -29.71
N GLU A 210 9.47 1.08 -28.40
CA GLU A 210 9.22 -0.01 -27.46
C GLU A 210 7.95 0.28 -26.65
N LYS A 211 7.30 -0.78 -26.18
CA LYS A 211 6.11 -0.65 -25.33
C LYS A 211 6.57 -0.45 -23.89
N VAL A 212 6.14 0.65 -23.28
CA VAL A 212 6.32 0.91 -21.85
C VAL A 212 4.98 0.73 -21.16
N LYS A 213 4.96 -0.05 -20.07
CA LYS A 213 3.80 -0.13 -19.17
C LYS A 213 3.98 0.92 -18.09
N VAL A 214 3.00 1.82 -17.95
CA VAL A 214 2.99 2.86 -16.91
C VAL A 214 1.69 2.70 -16.13
N GLU A 215 1.79 2.80 -14.81
CA GLU A 215 0.63 2.85 -13.92
C GLU A 215 0.36 4.31 -13.60
N GLU A 216 -0.67 4.86 -14.24
CA GLU A 216 -1.02 6.27 -14.19
C GLU A 216 -2.03 6.54 -13.07
N VAL A 217 -1.78 7.58 -12.29
CA VAL A 217 -2.70 8.04 -11.24
C VAL A 217 -3.79 8.89 -11.90
N LEU A 218 -5.01 8.35 -11.95
CA LEU A 218 -6.15 9.00 -12.61
C LEU A 218 -6.93 9.97 -11.69
N GLY A 219 -6.65 9.95 -10.38
CA GLY A 219 -7.25 10.86 -9.40
C GLY A 219 -6.71 10.60 -7.99
N GLU A 220 -6.55 11.68 -7.23
CA GLU A 220 -6.20 11.66 -5.81
C GLU A 220 -7.41 12.16 -5.03
N ALA A 221 -7.86 11.39 -4.04
CA ALA A 221 -9.00 11.76 -3.19
C ALA A 221 -8.52 11.95 -1.76
N GLU A 222 -8.55 13.18 -1.27
CA GLU A 222 -8.41 13.45 0.16
C GLU A 222 -9.75 13.24 0.85
N LYS A 223 -9.81 12.29 1.80
CA LYS A 223 -10.98 12.07 2.64
C LYS A 223 -10.65 12.49 4.07
N GLN A 224 -11.02 13.72 4.45
CA GLN A 224 -11.11 14.07 5.86
C GLN A 224 -12.37 13.44 6.46
N VAL A 225 -12.20 12.57 7.46
CA VAL A 225 -13.32 12.00 8.22
C VAL A 225 -13.38 12.71 9.56
N ASN A 226 -14.44 13.48 9.79
CA ASN A 226 -14.74 14.05 11.08
C ASN A 226 -15.65 13.06 11.83
N VAL A 227 -15.11 12.37 12.83
CA VAL A 227 -15.89 11.41 13.64
C VAL A 227 -16.45 12.15 14.86
N MET A 228 -17.73 12.50 14.80
CA MET A 228 -18.50 12.87 16.00
C MET A 228 -19.26 11.64 16.48
N ALA A 229 -18.83 11.08 17.63
CA ALA A 229 -19.57 10.05 18.33
C ALA A 229 -20.51 10.71 19.35
N ASN A 230 -21.82 10.57 19.16
CA ASN A 230 -22.79 10.84 20.22
C ASN A 230 -22.94 9.57 21.07
N ILE A 231 -22.51 9.65 22.32
CA ILE A 231 -22.71 8.59 23.31
C ILE A 231 -24.08 8.82 23.96
N ASN A 232 -25.02 7.92 23.72
CA ASN A 232 -26.21 7.79 24.56
C ASN A 232 -25.93 6.73 25.62
N LEU A 233 -25.91 7.15 26.89
CA LEU A 233 -25.91 6.24 28.03
C LEU A 233 -27.36 5.83 28.36
N PRO A 234 -27.62 4.56 28.73
CA PRO A 234 -28.89 4.13 29.28
C PRO A 234 -29.15 4.66 30.69
#